data_AF-A0AAU3ILF2-F1
#
_entry.id   AF-A0AAU3ILF2-F1
#
_cell.length_a   1.000
_cell.length_b   1.000
_cell.length_c   1.000
_cell.angle_alpha   90.00
_cell.angle_beta   90.00
_cell.angle_gamma   90.00
#
_symmetry.space_group_name_H-M   'P 1'
#
loop_
_entity.id
_entity.type
_entity.pdbx_description
1 polymer ?
#
loop_
_entity_poly.entity_id
_entity_poly.type
_entity_poly.pdbx_seq_one_letter_code
_entity_poly.pdbx_strand_id
1 'polypeptide(L)'
;MAKETDPGQAGEAREAITCEKARRAGVADGEKTAYYKIFIEDPAFEPPAVQCIFEQFEFQQSELLNERAKALGLIEQQTQGALVTLSQLVSEVQAISAGLNPDILALERAGAPHRGESWDEVRFLTPEEAVRMRLEQKIRKHNADIEGHVTLLTTADSNWLQTWWRYKEEARKALHAAETLVICYRDGLLSTHENAGEIARRWRPRRFELLDDWFEDPGARLRAAIPRGVRDSADQAWEQWLDLWRRDMNPRSIESGDHNHHPDR
;
A
#
# COMPACT_ATOMS: atom_id res chain seq x y z
N MET A 1 -8.28 43.83 -13.45
CA MET A 1 -6.88 43.39 -13.48
C MET A 1 -6.64 42.53 -12.27
N ALA A 2 -6.80 41.21 -12.42
CA ALA A 2 -6.44 40.24 -11.39
C ALA A 2 -4.96 39.89 -11.60
N LYS A 3 -4.16 40.04 -10.54
CA LYS A 3 -2.76 39.63 -10.53
C LYS A 3 -2.77 38.16 -10.16
N GLU A 4 -2.65 37.29 -11.16
CA GLU A 4 -2.38 35.87 -10.95
C GLU A 4 -1.05 35.76 -10.19
N THR A 5 -1.13 35.27 -8.95
CA THR A 5 0.04 34.80 -8.21
C THR A 5 0.44 33.46 -8.77
N ASP A 6 1.64 33.44 -9.33
CA ASP A 6 2.35 32.31 -9.92
C ASP A 6 2.50 31.14 -8.90
N PRO A 7 1.88 29.97 -9.12
CA PRO A 7 2.08 28.79 -8.30
C PRO A 7 3.27 28.01 -8.86
N GLY A 8 4.47 28.53 -8.65
CA GLY A 8 5.62 28.09 -9.45
C GLY A 8 6.99 28.30 -8.83
N GLN A 9 7.15 28.20 -7.50
CA GLN A 9 8.47 27.91 -6.93
C GLN A 9 8.58 26.41 -6.69
N ALA A 10 8.91 25.72 -7.78
CA ALA A 10 9.53 24.40 -7.72
C ALA A 10 10.74 24.49 -6.78
N GLY A 11 10.77 23.59 -5.79
CA GLY A 11 11.79 23.58 -4.75
C GLY A 11 13.19 23.58 -5.35
N GLU A 12 13.93 24.64 -5.09
CA GLU A 12 15.38 24.59 -5.13
C GLU A 12 15.79 23.38 -4.28
N ALA A 13 16.54 22.45 -4.87
CA ALA A 13 17.03 21.29 -4.16
C ALA A 13 17.84 21.78 -2.95
N ARG A 14 17.24 21.75 -1.76
CA ARG A 14 17.87 22.18 -0.52
C ARG A 14 19.14 21.34 -0.35
N GLU A 15 20.29 22.00 -0.43
CA GLU A 15 21.58 21.34 -0.35
C GLU A 15 21.67 20.55 0.96
N ALA A 16 21.99 19.25 0.88
CA ALA A 16 22.01 18.39 2.05
C ALA A 16 23.03 18.89 3.10
N ILE A 17 22.57 19.14 4.32
CA ILE A 17 23.45 19.51 5.43
C ILE A 17 24.13 18.24 5.96
N THR A 18 25.46 18.20 5.86
CA THR A 18 26.27 17.12 6.42
C THR A 18 26.82 17.51 7.79
N CYS A 19 27.21 16.53 8.61
CA CYS A 19 27.87 16.80 9.89
C CYS A 19 29.16 17.62 9.74
N GLU A 20 29.92 17.42 8.65
CA GLU A 20 31.11 18.22 8.38
C GLU A 20 30.74 19.69 8.11
N LYS A 21 29.69 19.94 7.30
CA LYS A 21 29.20 21.28 7.02
C LYS A 21 28.68 21.96 8.29
N ALA A 22 27.90 21.25 9.09
CA ALA A 22 27.39 21.73 10.38
C ALA A 22 28.54 22.07 11.35
N ARG A 23 29.55 21.20 11.46
CA ARG A 23 30.74 21.45 12.29
C ARG A 23 31.53 22.67 11.84
N ARG A 24 31.79 22.82 10.53
CA ARG A 24 32.49 23.98 9.99
C ARG A 24 31.73 25.28 10.25
N ALA A 25 30.40 25.27 10.15
CA ALA A 25 29.57 26.42 10.52
C ALA A 25 29.70 26.74 12.01
N GLY A 26 29.70 25.73 12.88
CA GLY A 26 29.95 25.90 14.31
C GLY A 26 31.30 26.55 14.60
N VAL A 27 32.39 26.07 13.96
CA VAL A 27 33.73 26.67 14.08
C VAL A 27 33.72 28.14 13.69
N ALA A 28 33.15 28.45 12.52
CA ALA A 28 33.08 29.83 12.01
C ALA A 28 32.26 30.75 12.92
N ASP A 29 31.20 30.25 13.56
CA ASP A 29 30.42 31.00 14.54
C ASP A 29 31.17 31.15 15.87
N GLY A 30 31.97 30.16 16.28
CA GLY A 30 32.82 30.22 17.47
C GLY A 30 33.96 31.24 17.37
N GLU A 31 34.43 31.54 16.16
CA GLU A 31 35.45 32.56 15.88
C GLU A 31 34.88 33.99 15.88
N LYS A 32 33.55 34.16 15.80
CA LYS A 32 32.91 35.48 15.77
C LYS A 32 32.75 36.05 17.17
N THR A 33 33.53 37.07 17.50
CA THR A 33 33.45 37.80 18.78
C THR A 33 32.05 38.34 19.09
N ALA A 34 31.25 38.68 18.07
CA ALA A 34 29.88 39.15 18.29
C ALA A 34 28.96 38.09 18.93
N TYR A 35 29.20 36.80 18.65
CA TYR A 35 28.36 35.71 19.14
C TYR A 35 28.72 35.29 20.57
N TYR A 36 29.91 35.68 21.05
CA TYR A 36 30.37 35.45 22.43
C TYR A 36 29.34 35.81 23.49
N LYS A 37 28.80 37.03 23.40
CA LYS A 37 27.87 37.56 24.41
C LYS A 37 26.47 36.97 24.23
N ILE A 38 26.07 36.75 22.97
CA ILE A 38 24.73 36.29 22.60
C ILE A 38 24.47 34.88 23.13
N PHE A 39 25.37 33.91 22.94
CA PHE A 39 25.15 32.54 23.43
C PHE A 39 25.08 32.43 24.96
N ILE A 40 25.67 33.38 25.70
CA ILE A 40 25.69 33.39 27.17
C ILE A 40 24.48 34.12 27.75
N GLU A 41 24.06 35.21 27.11
CA GLU A 41 22.96 36.07 27.55
C GLU A 41 21.59 35.62 27.02
N ASP A 42 21.56 34.98 25.85
CA ASP A 42 20.36 34.39 25.26
C ASP A 42 20.57 32.88 25.02
N PRO A 43 20.27 32.04 26.03
CA PRO A 43 20.35 30.59 25.93
C PRO A 43 19.55 29.97 24.78
N ALA A 44 18.48 30.65 24.34
CA ALA A 44 17.56 30.18 23.31
C ALA A 44 17.96 30.67 21.90
N PHE A 45 19.03 31.46 21.78
CA PHE A 45 19.50 31.95 20.50
C PHE A 45 19.81 30.81 19.53
N GLU A 46 19.28 30.93 18.30
CA GLU A 46 19.49 29.99 17.22
C GLU A 46 20.26 30.66 16.08
N PRO A 47 21.54 30.30 15.90
CA PRO A 47 22.34 30.76 14.78
C PRO A 47 21.71 30.35 13.43
N PRO A 48 21.93 31.11 12.35
CA PRO A 48 21.34 30.80 11.04
C PRO A 48 21.61 29.36 10.56
N ALA A 49 22.80 28.81 10.83
CA ALA A 49 23.11 27.43 10.48
C ALA A 49 22.24 26.41 11.23
N VAL A 50 21.91 26.67 12.50
CA VAL A 50 21.02 25.83 13.31
C VAL A 50 19.57 26.00 12.84
N GLN A 51 19.14 27.23 12.52
CA GLN A 51 17.83 27.49 11.92
C GLN A 51 17.62 26.70 10.63
N CYS A 52 18.62 26.67 9.73
CA CYS A 52 18.55 25.86 8.52
C CYS A 52 18.38 24.35 8.79
N ILE A 53 19.01 23.81 9.84
CA ILE A 53 18.82 22.39 10.23
C ILE A 53 17.37 22.16 10.66
N PHE A 54 16.79 23.08 11.45
CA PHE A 54 15.38 23.00 11.84
C PHE A 54 14.44 23.08 10.64
N GLU A 55 14.61 24.07 9.77
CA GLU A 55 13.78 24.23 8.59
C GLU A 55 13.87 23.03 7.64
N GLN A 56 15.04 22.38 7.55
CA GLN A 56 15.21 21.16 6.76
C GLN A 56 14.46 19.98 7.41
N PHE A 57 14.56 19.82 8.73
CA PHE A 57 13.81 18.78 9.45
C PHE A 57 12.29 18.97 9.36
N GLU A 58 11.79 20.19 9.58
CA GLU A 58 10.36 20.52 9.49
C GLU A 58 9.81 20.23 8.09
N PHE A 59 10.59 20.58 7.06
CA PHE A 59 10.26 20.26 5.68
C PHE A 59 10.24 18.76 5.41
N GLN A 60 11.31 18.04 5.77
CA GLN A 60 11.41 16.59 5.55
C GLN A 60 10.29 15.82 6.26
N GLN A 61 9.97 16.22 7.49
CA GLN A 61 8.86 15.65 8.24
C GLN A 61 7.51 15.87 7.53
N SER A 62 7.28 17.07 7.00
CA SER A 62 6.07 17.41 6.25
C SER A 62 5.97 16.60 4.94
N GLU A 63 7.09 16.41 4.24
CA GLU A 63 7.15 15.54 3.06
C GLU A 63 6.82 14.09 3.42
N LEU A 64 7.42 13.55 4.47
CA LEU A 64 7.14 12.18 4.94
C LEU A 64 5.66 11.99 5.33
N LEU A 65 5.03 12.99 5.95
CA LEU A 65 3.58 12.95 6.24
C LEU A 65 2.75 12.93 4.95
N ASN A 66 3.10 13.75 3.96
CA ASN A 66 2.42 13.80 2.67
C ASN A 66 2.59 12.49 1.89
N GLU A 67 3.79 11.92 1.89
CA GLU A 67 4.07 10.63 1.25
C GLU A 67 3.31 9.49 1.94
N ARG A 68 3.29 9.48 3.28
CA ARG A 68 2.47 8.54 4.06
C ARG A 68 1.00 8.66 3.65
N ALA A 69 0.44 9.87 3.64
CA ALA A 69 -0.95 10.10 3.28
C ALA A 69 -1.27 9.60 1.86
N LYS A 70 -0.39 9.88 0.89
CA LYS A 70 -0.53 9.38 -0.50
C LYS A 70 -0.47 7.85 -0.57
N ALA A 71 0.50 7.23 0.11
CA ALA A 71 0.68 5.78 0.10
C ALA A 71 -0.52 5.05 0.75
N LEU A 72 -1.00 5.55 1.88
CA LEU A 72 -2.18 5.00 2.55
C LEU A 72 -3.45 5.20 1.72
N GLY A 73 -3.63 6.39 1.13
CA GLY A 73 -4.75 6.67 0.22
C GLY A 73 -4.76 5.77 -1.01
N LEU A 74 -3.59 5.39 -1.55
CA LEU A 74 -3.50 4.42 -2.64
C LEU A 74 -3.97 3.03 -2.20
N ILE A 75 -3.58 2.56 -1.02
CA ILE A 75 -4.03 1.26 -0.47
C ILE A 75 -5.55 1.28 -0.27
N GLU A 76 -6.09 2.37 0.26
CA GLU A 76 -7.53 2.56 0.44
C GLU A 76 -8.30 2.48 -0.89
N GLN A 77 -7.84 3.21 -1.90
CA GLN A 77 -8.43 3.17 -3.25
C GLN A 77 -8.34 1.78 -3.89
N GLN A 78 -7.19 1.12 -3.78
CA GLN A 78 -6.99 -0.23 -4.30
C GLN A 78 -7.91 -1.24 -3.61
N THR A 79 -8.10 -1.11 -2.30
CA THR A 79 -8.98 -1.98 -1.51
C THR A 79 -10.45 -1.78 -1.93
N GLN A 80 -10.91 -0.54 -2.06
CA GLN A 80 -12.27 -0.24 -2.53
C GLN A 80 -12.50 -0.74 -3.96
N GLY A 81 -11.54 -0.50 -4.86
CA GLY A 81 -11.60 -0.99 -6.24
C GLY A 81 -11.64 -2.52 -6.32
N ALA A 82 -10.80 -3.21 -5.53
CA ALA A 82 -10.78 -4.66 -5.47
C ALA A 82 -12.11 -5.24 -4.98
N LEU A 83 -12.77 -4.60 -4.00
CA LEU A 83 -14.08 -5.05 -3.52
C LEU A 83 -15.16 -4.97 -4.61
N VAL A 84 -15.20 -3.86 -5.35
CA VAL A 84 -16.16 -3.67 -6.46
C VAL A 84 -15.92 -4.71 -7.55
N THR A 85 -14.68 -4.87 -7.98
CA THR A 85 -14.32 -5.85 -9.02
C THR A 85 -14.61 -7.28 -8.58
N LEU A 86 -14.29 -7.64 -7.33
CA LEU A 86 -14.59 -8.96 -6.79
C LEU A 86 -16.09 -9.26 -6.82
N SER A 87 -16.92 -8.31 -6.40
CA SER A 87 -18.38 -8.46 -6.41
C SER A 87 -18.92 -8.64 -7.83
N GLN A 88 -18.37 -7.90 -8.80
CA GLN A 88 -18.73 -8.03 -10.21
C GLN A 88 -18.31 -9.40 -10.77
N LEU A 89 -17.08 -9.85 -10.52
CA LEU A 89 -16.58 -11.14 -10.98
C LEU A 89 -17.41 -12.31 -10.42
N VAL A 90 -17.75 -12.26 -9.13
CA VAL A 90 -18.63 -13.28 -8.52
C VAL A 90 -20.00 -13.29 -9.19
N SER A 91 -20.58 -12.11 -9.46
CA SER A 91 -21.87 -12.00 -10.16
C SER A 91 -21.81 -12.51 -11.61
N GLU A 92 -20.73 -12.22 -12.34
CA GLU A 92 -20.51 -12.70 -13.71
C GLU A 92 -20.37 -14.23 -13.76
N VAL A 93 -19.61 -14.79 -12.82
CA VAL A 93 -19.52 -16.26 -12.66
C VAL A 93 -20.90 -16.85 -12.37
N GLN A 94 -21.67 -16.28 -11.44
CA GLN A 94 -23.01 -16.77 -11.11
C GLN A 94 -23.93 -16.77 -12.33
N ALA A 95 -23.87 -15.71 -13.15
CA ALA A 95 -24.64 -15.62 -14.39
C ALA A 95 -24.21 -16.69 -15.41
N ILE A 96 -22.91 -16.94 -15.53
CA ILE A 96 -22.37 -18.01 -16.40
C ILE A 96 -22.85 -19.39 -15.92
N SER A 97 -22.75 -19.67 -14.61
CA SER A 97 -23.23 -20.92 -13.98
C SER A 97 -24.74 -21.13 -14.18
N ALA A 98 -25.54 -20.06 -13.99
CA ALA A 98 -26.98 -20.13 -14.19
C ALA A 98 -27.38 -20.35 -15.67
N GLY A 99 -26.64 -19.77 -16.61
CA GLY A 99 -26.85 -19.95 -18.05
C GLY A 99 -26.35 -21.31 -18.60
N LEU A 100 -25.40 -21.95 -17.91
CA LEU A 100 -24.88 -23.28 -18.27
C LEU A 100 -25.93 -24.39 -18.15
N ASN A 101 -26.75 -24.37 -17.09
CA ASN A 101 -27.79 -25.38 -16.88
C ASN A 101 -28.80 -25.49 -18.04
N PRO A 102 -29.41 -24.40 -18.54
CA PRO A 102 -30.36 -24.49 -19.65
C PRO A 102 -29.70 -24.83 -20.99
N ASP A 103 -28.49 -24.33 -21.29
CA ASP A 103 -27.82 -24.59 -22.57
C ASP A 103 -27.28 -26.03 -22.66
N ILE A 104 -26.73 -26.57 -21.56
CA ILE A 104 -26.36 -27.99 -21.47
C ILE A 104 -27.61 -28.87 -21.59
N LEU A 105 -28.69 -28.55 -20.87
CA LEU A 105 -29.95 -29.30 -20.97
C LEU A 105 -30.58 -29.21 -22.37
N ALA A 106 -30.41 -28.10 -23.10
CA ALA A 106 -30.89 -27.94 -24.46
C ALA A 106 -30.07 -28.77 -25.47
N LEU A 107 -28.75 -28.83 -25.29
CA LEU A 107 -27.85 -29.64 -26.10
C LEU A 107 -28.00 -31.15 -25.81
N GLU A 108 -28.14 -31.54 -24.54
CA GLU A 108 -28.46 -32.92 -24.13
C GLU A 108 -29.79 -33.41 -24.72
N ARG A 109 -30.77 -32.52 -24.88
CA ARG A 109 -32.06 -32.82 -25.55
C ARG A 109 -31.97 -32.84 -27.08
N ALA A 110 -30.95 -32.23 -27.68
CA ALA A 110 -30.81 -32.09 -29.13
C ALA A 110 -30.24 -33.33 -29.83
N GLY A 111 -29.60 -34.25 -29.10
CA GLY A 111 -29.31 -35.62 -29.55
C GLY A 111 -28.34 -35.78 -30.73
N ALA A 112 -27.16 -36.33 -30.39
CA ALA A 112 -26.21 -37.14 -31.17
C ALA A 112 -25.26 -36.45 -32.20
N PRO A 113 -23.92 -36.64 -32.08
CA PRO A 113 -23.00 -36.37 -33.17
C PRO A 113 -23.04 -37.49 -34.21
N HIS A 114 -23.20 -37.13 -35.48
CA HIS A 114 -22.99 -38.03 -36.60
C HIS A 114 -21.51 -38.43 -36.70
N ARG A 115 -21.26 -39.74 -36.80
CA ARG A 115 -19.97 -40.31 -37.20
C ARG A 115 -19.57 -39.73 -38.57
N GLY A 116 -18.50 -38.95 -38.59
CA GLY A 116 -17.66 -38.79 -39.78
C GLY A 116 -16.49 -39.77 -39.66
N GLU A 117 -16.48 -40.78 -40.51
CA GLU A 117 -15.36 -41.71 -40.64
C GLU A 117 -14.15 -41.00 -41.28
N SER A 118 -12.96 -41.37 -40.81
CA SER A 118 -11.60 -40.92 -41.19
C SER A 118 -11.19 -39.53 -40.70
N TRP A 119 -10.26 -39.50 -39.75
CA TRP A 119 -8.85 -39.07 -39.87
C TRP A 119 -8.16 -39.52 -38.57
N ASP A 120 -7.18 -40.42 -38.68
CA ASP A 120 -6.52 -41.03 -37.52
C ASP A 120 -5.93 -39.97 -36.57
N GLU A 121 -6.25 -40.17 -35.28
CA GLU A 121 -5.63 -39.60 -34.07
C GLU A 121 -6.00 -38.20 -33.55
N VAL A 122 -6.91 -37.44 -34.16
CA VAL A 122 -7.45 -36.24 -33.50
C VAL A 122 -8.98 -36.25 -33.46
N ARG A 123 -9.54 -36.65 -32.32
CA ARG A 123 -10.97 -36.49 -32.04
C ARG A 123 -11.30 -34.99 -32.03
N PHE A 124 -12.07 -34.53 -33.01
CA PHE A 124 -12.64 -33.18 -33.00
C PHE A 124 -13.60 -33.05 -31.82
N LEU A 125 -13.48 -31.96 -31.06
CA LEU A 125 -14.43 -31.62 -30.02
C LEU A 125 -15.81 -31.46 -30.64
N THR A 126 -16.81 -32.08 -30.02
CA THR A 126 -18.22 -31.74 -30.33
C THR A 126 -18.44 -30.25 -30.08
N PRO A 127 -19.42 -29.60 -30.74
CA PRO A 127 -19.79 -28.21 -30.43
C PRO A 127 -20.03 -27.98 -28.93
N GLU A 128 -20.62 -28.96 -28.24
CA GLU A 128 -20.78 -29.02 -26.79
C GLU A 128 -19.45 -28.98 -26.04
N GLU A 129 -18.51 -29.86 -26.40
CA GLU A 129 -17.18 -29.92 -25.77
C GLU A 129 -16.37 -28.64 -26.04
N ALA A 130 -16.48 -28.04 -27.23
CA ALA A 130 -15.81 -26.79 -27.57
C ALA A 130 -16.40 -25.59 -26.79
N VAL A 131 -17.71 -25.54 -26.62
CA VAL A 131 -18.40 -24.53 -25.78
C VAL A 131 -18.00 -24.72 -24.31
N ARG A 132 -18.04 -25.96 -23.81
CA ARG A 132 -17.62 -26.31 -22.44
C ARG A 132 -16.16 -25.95 -22.18
N MET A 133 -15.22 -26.27 -23.07
CA MET A 133 -13.81 -25.92 -22.91
C MET A 133 -13.56 -24.41 -22.89
N ARG A 134 -14.24 -23.63 -23.76
CA ARG A 134 -14.15 -22.16 -23.74
C ARG A 134 -14.70 -21.58 -22.44
N LEU A 135 -15.78 -22.16 -21.91
CA LEU A 135 -16.39 -21.75 -20.64
C LEU A 135 -15.51 -22.14 -19.45
N GLU A 136 -14.96 -23.35 -19.40
CA GLU A 136 -13.99 -23.76 -18.39
C GLU A 136 -12.76 -22.84 -18.38
N GLN A 137 -12.28 -22.43 -19.55
CA GLN A 137 -11.16 -21.49 -19.67
C GLN A 137 -11.53 -20.09 -19.16
N LYS A 138 -12.76 -19.61 -19.43
CA LYS A 138 -13.28 -18.33 -18.93
C LYS A 138 -13.44 -18.36 -17.41
N ILE A 139 -13.98 -19.45 -16.85
CA ILE A 139 -14.10 -19.66 -15.41
C ILE A 139 -12.71 -19.67 -14.77
N ARG A 140 -11.76 -20.47 -15.27
CA ARG A 140 -10.37 -20.50 -14.74
C ARG A 140 -9.69 -19.14 -14.75
N LYS A 141 -9.95 -18.31 -15.76
CA LYS A 141 -9.44 -16.92 -15.79
C LYS A 141 -10.05 -16.10 -14.65
N HIS A 142 -11.37 -16.16 -14.46
CA HIS A 142 -12.04 -15.49 -13.35
C HIS A 142 -11.59 -16.01 -11.97
N ASN A 143 -11.21 -17.29 -11.84
CA ASN A 143 -10.65 -17.82 -10.59
C ASN A 143 -9.38 -17.07 -10.19
N ALA A 144 -8.44 -16.91 -11.13
CA ALA A 144 -7.17 -16.24 -10.85
C ALA A 144 -7.40 -14.76 -10.47
N ASP A 145 -8.33 -14.10 -11.16
CA ASP A 145 -8.69 -12.72 -10.86
C ASP A 145 -9.36 -12.59 -9.46
N ILE A 146 -10.27 -13.51 -9.12
CA ILE A 146 -10.94 -13.59 -7.81
C ILE A 146 -9.92 -13.84 -6.69
N GLU A 147 -9.04 -14.82 -6.84
CA GLU A 147 -7.98 -15.13 -5.87
C GLU A 147 -7.05 -13.93 -5.64
N GLY A 148 -6.68 -13.23 -6.72
CA GLY A 148 -5.87 -12.01 -6.65
C GLY A 148 -6.55 -10.90 -5.84
N HIS A 149 -7.83 -10.64 -6.09
CA HIS A 149 -8.59 -9.62 -5.37
C HIS A 149 -8.84 -9.99 -3.90
N VAL A 150 -9.13 -11.25 -3.59
CA VAL A 150 -9.25 -11.71 -2.19
C VAL A 150 -7.92 -11.56 -1.45
N THR A 151 -6.80 -11.90 -2.09
CA THR A 151 -5.47 -11.71 -1.49
C THR A 151 -5.20 -10.23 -1.21
N LEU A 152 -5.55 -9.33 -2.14
CA LEU A 152 -5.40 -7.89 -1.94
C LEU A 152 -6.23 -7.40 -0.75
N LEU A 153 -7.49 -7.80 -0.65
CA LEU A 153 -8.41 -7.40 0.43
C LEU A 153 -7.97 -7.97 1.79
N THR A 154 -7.54 -9.22 1.84
CA THR A 154 -7.11 -9.88 3.09
C THR A 154 -5.76 -9.37 3.61
N THR A 155 -4.90 -8.85 2.73
CA THR A 155 -3.59 -8.26 3.11
C THR A 155 -3.62 -6.74 3.24
N ALA A 156 -4.73 -6.08 2.94
CA ALA A 156 -4.86 -4.62 2.96
C ALA A 156 -4.51 -4.03 4.35
N ASP A 157 -5.06 -4.61 5.42
CA ASP A 157 -4.79 -4.19 6.80
C ASP A 157 -3.31 -4.25 7.16
N SER A 158 -2.63 -5.36 6.81
CA SER A 158 -1.20 -5.53 7.10
C SER A 158 -0.36 -4.56 6.29
N ASN A 159 -0.69 -4.38 5.01
CA ASN A 159 0.02 -3.46 4.12
C ASN A 159 -0.14 -2.00 4.58
N TRP A 160 -1.35 -1.63 5.01
CA TRP A 160 -1.66 -0.30 5.54
C TRP A 160 -0.86 -0.02 6.83
N LEU A 161 -0.89 -0.95 7.80
CA LEU A 161 -0.14 -0.81 9.05
C LEU A 161 1.37 -0.82 8.82
N GLN A 162 1.89 -1.71 7.98
CA GLN A 162 3.30 -1.75 7.64
C GLN A 162 3.76 -0.43 7.00
N THR A 163 2.94 0.13 6.10
CA THR A 163 3.20 1.43 5.47
C THR A 163 3.23 2.54 6.52
N TRP A 164 2.26 2.57 7.43
CA TRP A 164 2.25 3.53 8.54
C TRP A 164 3.53 3.48 9.38
N TRP A 165 3.90 2.28 9.85
CA TRP A 165 5.07 2.09 10.71
C TRP A 165 6.38 2.39 9.98
N ARG A 166 6.47 2.05 8.69
CA ARG A 166 7.62 2.42 7.85
C ARG A 166 7.85 3.93 7.87
N TYR A 167 6.82 4.73 7.55
CA TYR A 167 6.97 6.18 7.52
C TYR A 167 7.23 6.79 8.90
N LYS A 168 6.62 6.25 9.96
CA LYS A 168 6.89 6.68 11.33
C LYS A 168 8.35 6.42 11.73
N GLU A 169 8.91 5.30 11.28
CA GLU A 169 10.33 4.99 11.51
C GLU A 169 11.26 5.91 10.71
N GLU A 170 10.93 6.21 9.45
CA GLU A 170 11.69 7.21 8.67
C GLU A 170 11.64 8.61 9.30
N ALA A 171 10.50 9.01 9.87
CA ALA A 171 10.39 10.28 10.60
C ALA A 171 11.27 10.30 11.87
N ARG A 172 11.37 9.17 12.59
CA ARG A 172 12.28 9.04 13.74
C ARG A 172 13.75 9.11 13.32
N LYS A 173 14.11 8.50 12.19
CA LYS A 173 15.47 8.62 11.63
C LYS A 173 15.80 10.05 11.25
N ALA A 174 14.85 10.77 10.63
CA ALA A 174 15.01 12.18 10.29
C ALA A 174 15.20 13.05 11.55
N LEU A 175 14.42 12.80 12.60
CA LEU A 175 14.59 13.44 13.91
C LEU A 175 16.00 13.21 14.46
N HIS A 176 16.44 11.96 14.52
CA HIS A 176 17.76 11.61 15.03
C HIS A 176 18.91 12.23 14.20
N ALA A 177 18.75 12.26 12.88
CA ALA A 177 19.72 12.89 11.98
C ALA A 177 19.83 14.40 12.26
N ALA A 178 18.70 15.10 12.44
CA ALA A 178 18.67 16.53 12.74
C ALA A 178 19.32 16.85 14.10
N GLU A 179 19.01 16.06 15.13
CA GLU A 179 19.67 16.15 16.44
C GLU A 179 21.19 15.97 16.32
N THR A 180 21.63 14.99 15.52
CA THR A 180 23.04 14.72 15.27
C THR A 180 23.73 15.89 14.58
N LEU A 181 23.05 16.56 13.63
CA LEU A 181 23.59 17.75 12.97
C LEU A 181 23.79 18.91 13.95
N VAL A 182 22.86 19.14 14.89
CA VAL A 182 23.02 20.17 15.92
C VAL A 182 24.13 19.81 16.90
N ILE A 183 24.33 18.53 17.22
CA ILE A 183 25.50 18.07 18.01
C ILE A 183 26.79 18.36 17.24
N CYS A 184 26.87 18.01 15.96
CA CYS A 184 28.03 18.30 15.10
C CYS A 184 28.34 19.80 15.03
N TYR A 185 27.31 20.66 14.92
CA TYR A 185 27.45 22.11 15.01
C TYR A 185 27.99 22.56 16.37
N ARG A 186 27.39 22.06 17.46
CA ARG A 186 27.80 22.38 18.84
C ARG A 186 29.26 22.02 19.08
N ASP A 187 29.70 20.85 18.66
CA ASP A 187 31.09 20.41 18.82
C ASP A 187 32.06 21.34 18.07
N GLY A 188 31.67 21.81 16.88
CA GLY A 188 32.40 22.84 16.14
C GLY A 188 32.50 24.14 16.91
N LEU A 189 31.36 24.67 17.36
CA LEU A 189 31.25 25.90 18.14
C LEU A 189 32.13 25.87 19.39
N LEU A 190 32.12 24.76 20.12
CA LEU A 190 32.86 24.61 21.37
C LEU A 190 34.36 24.36 21.18
N SER A 191 34.81 24.02 19.98
CA SER A 191 36.22 23.69 19.72
C SER A 191 37.14 24.90 19.60
N THR A 192 36.60 26.06 19.23
CA THR A 192 37.36 27.30 19.02
C THR A 192 37.01 28.40 20.02
N HIS A 193 35.89 28.29 20.72
CA HIS A 193 35.37 29.38 21.56
C HIS A 193 36.05 29.45 22.95
N GLU A 194 36.52 30.63 23.35
CA GLU A 194 37.26 30.84 24.61
C GLU A 194 36.45 30.46 25.87
N ASN A 195 35.13 30.71 25.86
CA ASN A 195 34.20 30.33 26.93
C ASN A 195 33.38 29.07 26.61
N ALA A 196 33.94 28.11 25.88
CA ALA A 196 33.26 26.87 25.52
C ALA A 196 32.54 26.19 26.71
N GLY A 197 33.17 26.19 27.89
CA GLY A 197 32.55 25.63 29.10
C GLY A 197 31.24 26.30 29.51
N GLU A 198 31.12 27.62 29.37
CA GLU A 198 29.91 28.36 29.74
C GLU A 198 28.82 28.23 28.68
N ILE A 199 29.19 28.27 27.39
CA ILE A 199 28.25 28.00 26.29
C ILE A 199 27.68 26.59 26.41
N ALA A 200 28.53 25.58 26.65
CA ALA A 200 28.08 24.20 26.80
C ALA A 200 27.05 24.03 27.93
N ARG A 201 27.19 24.82 29.00
CA ARG A 201 26.27 24.82 30.15
C ARG A 201 24.97 25.56 29.86
N ARG A 202 25.02 26.71 29.18
CA ARG A 202 23.87 27.61 29.04
C ARG A 202 23.07 27.42 27.77
N TRP A 203 23.73 27.18 26.63
CA TRP A 203 23.04 27.14 25.35
C TRP A 203 22.07 25.95 25.28
N ARG A 204 20.82 26.25 24.97
CA ARG A 204 19.68 25.33 24.90
C ARG A 204 18.85 25.71 23.67
N PRO A 205 19.25 25.27 22.47
CA PRO A 205 18.43 25.50 21.28
C PRO A 205 17.07 24.80 21.43
N ARG A 206 16.12 25.15 20.56
CA ARG A 206 14.81 24.47 20.49
C ARG A 206 15.00 22.95 20.41
N ARG A 207 14.03 22.20 20.91
CA ARG A 207 14.03 20.74 20.77
C ARG A 207 13.43 20.36 19.42
N PHE A 208 14.00 19.35 18.79
CA PHE A 208 13.34 18.72 17.66
C PHE A 208 12.21 17.84 18.18
N GLU A 209 11.03 18.02 17.61
CA GLU A 209 9.84 17.27 18.00
C GLU A 209 9.11 16.80 16.74
N LEU A 210 8.57 15.59 16.80
CA LEU A 210 7.67 15.13 15.74
C LEU A 210 6.33 15.87 15.87
N LEU A 211 5.70 16.16 14.73
CA LEU A 211 4.35 16.70 14.66
C LEU A 211 3.33 15.72 15.26
N ASP A 212 2.24 16.27 15.80
CA ASP A 212 1.17 15.52 16.46
C ASP A 212 0.60 14.38 15.59
N ASP A 213 0.57 14.57 14.26
CA ASP A 213 0.12 13.60 13.25
C ASP A 213 0.88 12.27 13.25
N TRP A 214 2.06 12.19 13.90
CA TRP A 214 2.83 10.95 14.07
C TRP A 214 2.39 10.12 15.28
N PHE A 215 1.60 10.72 16.18
CA PHE A 215 1.12 10.11 17.42
C PHE A 215 -0.34 9.66 17.36
N GLU A 216 -1.04 9.88 16.24
CA GLU A 216 -2.37 9.31 15.99
C GLU A 216 -2.38 7.78 16.19
N ASP A 217 -3.51 7.24 16.68
CA ASP A 217 -3.73 5.79 16.79
C ASP A 217 -3.85 5.17 15.37
N PRO A 218 -2.87 4.36 14.93
CA PRO A 218 -2.89 3.75 13.60
C PRO A 218 -4.07 2.79 13.44
N GLY A 219 -4.50 2.13 14.52
CA GLY A 219 -5.63 1.20 14.49
C GLY A 219 -6.96 1.93 14.32
N ALA A 220 -7.13 3.09 14.95
CA ALA A 220 -8.32 3.93 14.74
C ALA A 220 -8.38 4.47 13.32
N ARG A 221 -7.25 4.95 12.78
CA ARG A 221 -7.16 5.46 11.40
C ARG A 221 -7.41 4.35 10.38
N LEU A 222 -6.84 3.16 10.58
CA LEU A 222 -7.12 1.98 9.76
C LEU A 222 -8.62 1.65 9.74
N ARG A 223 -9.28 1.57 10.90
CA ARG A 223 -10.72 1.24 10.96
C ARG A 223 -11.61 2.26 10.24
N ALA A 224 -11.18 3.52 10.18
CA ALA A 224 -11.88 4.56 9.43
C ALA A 224 -11.64 4.45 7.91
N ALA A 225 -10.39 4.14 7.53
CA ALA A 225 -9.94 3.99 6.15
C ALA A 225 -10.48 2.73 5.45
N ILE A 226 -10.40 1.60 6.15
CA ILE A 226 -10.82 0.27 5.68
C ILE A 226 -11.80 -0.29 6.73
N PRO A 227 -13.11 -0.01 6.59
CA PRO A 227 -14.11 -0.51 7.52
C PRO A 227 -14.20 -2.04 7.47
N ARG A 228 -14.51 -2.67 8.62
CA ARG A 228 -14.69 -4.14 8.71
C ARG A 228 -15.65 -4.71 7.67
N GLY A 229 -16.70 -3.98 7.31
CA GLY A 229 -17.67 -4.42 6.29
C GLY A 229 -17.05 -4.67 4.91
N VAL A 230 -15.90 -4.06 4.60
CA VAL A 230 -15.13 -4.35 3.37
C VAL A 230 -14.55 -5.76 3.41
N ARG A 231 -14.04 -6.17 4.58
CA ARG A 231 -13.48 -7.51 4.80
C ARG A 231 -14.57 -8.57 4.85
N ASP A 232 -15.64 -8.31 5.60
CA ASP A 232 -16.77 -9.25 5.71
C ASP A 232 -17.39 -9.50 4.32
N SER A 233 -17.46 -8.47 3.46
CA SER A 233 -17.92 -8.61 2.08
C SER A 233 -16.96 -9.40 1.19
N ALA A 234 -15.64 -9.28 1.42
CA ALA A 234 -14.62 -10.05 0.71
C ALA A 234 -14.69 -11.55 1.07
N ASP A 235 -14.80 -11.85 2.36
CA ASP A 235 -14.93 -13.23 2.87
C ASP A 235 -16.25 -13.85 2.36
N GLN A 236 -17.35 -13.09 2.38
CA GLN A 236 -18.63 -13.54 1.83
C GLN A 236 -18.55 -13.82 0.32
N ALA A 237 -17.92 -12.93 -0.46
CA ALA A 237 -17.73 -13.12 -1.89
C ALA A 237 -16.86 -14.36 -2.20
N TRP A 238 -15.84 -14.60 -1.39
CA TRP A 238 -15.00 -15.79 -1.48
C TRP A 238 -15.75 -17.09 -1.14
N GLU A 239 -16.56 -17.09 -0.08
CA GLU A 239 -17.41 -18.23 0.26
C GLU A 239 -18.42 -18.55 -0.84
N GLN A 240 -19.09 -17.52 -1.39
CA GLN A 240 -20.00 -17.68 -2.54
C GLN A 240 -19.29 -18.28 -3.75
N TRP A 241 -18.07 -17.83 -4.03
CA TRP A 241 -17.25 -18.37 -5.10
C TRP A 241 -16.86 -19.85 -4.85
N LEU A 242 -16.38 -20.18 -3.65
CA LEU A 242 -16.02 -21.55 -3.27
C LEU A 242 -17.22 -22.50 -3.40
N ASP A 243 -18.40 -22.05 -3.00
CA ASP A 243 -19.64 -22.83 -3.11
C ASP A 243 -20.02 -23.11 -4.56
N LEU A 244 -19.92 -22.12 -5.46
CA LEU A 244 -20.15 -22.30 -6.89
C LEU A 244 -19.14 -23.27 -7.49
N TRP A 245 -17.86 -23.09 -7.17
CA TRP A 245 -16.80 -23.94 -7.68
C TRP A 245 -16.98 -25.40 -7.24
N ARG A 246 -17.34 -25.64 -5.98
CA ARG A 246 -17.63 -26.99 -5.46
C ARG A 246 -18.87 -27.63 -6.09
N ARG A 247 -19.89 -26.85 -6.45
CA ARG A 247 -21.13 -27.38 -7.07
C ARG A 247 -20.96 -27.71 -8.54
N ASP A 248 -20.21 -26.91 -9.29
CA ASP A 248 -20.13 -27.00 -10.75
C ASP A 248 -18.89 -27.75 -11.27
N MET A 249 -17.78 -27.78 -10.50
CA MET A 249 -16.53 -28.44 -10.91
C MET A 249 -16.28 -29.79 -10.23
N ASN A 250 -17.08 -30.20 -9.25
CA ASN A 250 -17.11 -31.61 -8.89
C ASN A 250 -17.91 -32.32 -9.98
N PRO A 251 -17.33 -33.31 -10.69
CA PRO A 251 -18.13 -34.14 -11.57
C PRO A 251 -19.22 -34.73 -10.69
N ARG A 252 -20.48 -34.40 -10.97
CA ARG A 252 -21.58 -35.27 -10.52
C ARG A 252 -21.18 -36.62 -11.05
N SER A 253 -20.81 -37.54 -10.14
CA SER A 253 -20.63 -38.93 -10.51
C SER A 253 -21.90 -39.27 -11.25
N ILE A 254 -21.77 -39.51 -12.55
CA ILE A 254 -22.78 -40.25 -13.27
C ILE A 254 -22.78 -41.56 -12.52
N GLU A 255 -23.69 -41.69 -11.55
CA GLU A 255 -24.10 -42.99 -11.05
C GLU A 255 -24.60 -43.67 -12.30
N SER A 256 -23.68 -44.42 -12.92
CA SER A 256 -23.93 -45.50 -13.84
C SER A 256 -25.12 -46.23 -13.26
N GLY A 257 -26.31 -45.97 -13.82
CA GLY A 257 -27.51 -46.67 -13.45
C GLY A 257 -27.19 -48.14 -13.57
N ASP A 258 -27.03 -48.79 -12.43
CA ASP A 258 -26.88 -50.23 -12.33
C ASP A 258 -28.26 -50.80 -12.63
N HIS A 259 -28.65 -50.72 -13.90
CA HIS A 259 -29.79 -51.45 -14.46
C HIS A 259 -29.36 -52.90 -14.61
N ASN A 260 -29.18 -53.55 -13.47
CA ASN A 260 -29.43 -54.97 -13.34
C ASN A 260 -30.91 -55.20 -13.67
N HIS A 261 -31.22 -55.56 -14.91
CA HIS A 261 -32.36 -56.41 -15.28
C HIS A 261 -32.16 -56.90 -16.72
N HIS A 262 -31.38 -57.97 -16.86
CA HIS A 262 -31.58 -58.94 -17.93
C HIS A 262 -32.62 -59.94 -17.44
N PRO A 263 -33.84 -60.00 -18.01
CA PRO A 263 -34.64 -61.20 -17.94
C PRO A 263 -34.28 -62.05 -19.16
N ASP A 264 -33.57 -63.15 -18.95
CA ASP A 264 -33.67 -64.33 -19.81
C ASP A 264 -33.06 -65.53 -19.05
N ARG A 265 -33.91 -66.16 -18.23
CA ARG A 265 -33.99 -67.62 -18.02
C ARG A 265 -35.10 -67.98 -17.04
#